data_AF-T1CHR6-F1
#
_entry.id   AF-T1CHR6-F1
#
_cell.length_a   1.000
_cell.length_b   1.000
_cell.length_c   1.000
_cell.angle_alpha   90.00
_cell.angle_beta   90.00
_cell.angle_gamma   90.00
#
_symmetry.space_group_name_H-M   'P 1'
#
loop_
_entity.id
_entity.type
_entity.pdbx_description
1 polymer ?
#
loop_
_entity_poly.entity_id
_entity_poly.type
_entity_poly.pdbx_seq_one_letter_code
_entity_poly.pdbx_strand_id
1 'polypeptide(L)'
;MTEPSLYPCFLGPYGENDALLERLVVEFLRDHVYWRRNLYPEDPPAIPTRAAQQPAFQEFEARLRRELHTLSASLKRSVPFHSPRYLGHMVSDLLLPGLVAQILALPYNPNNVSDEAAPVTIDLEIKVGLQLAKLLGYVSDPEQDGCAFGHLTSGGTLANFQALRLALALKCFPVALRAAAPPRMSIPVDDVQAFRL
;
A
#
# COMPACT_ATOMS: atom_id res chain seq x y z
N MET A 1 15.95 -11.23 -19.27
CA MET A 1 14.51 -11.57 -19.21
C MET A 1 14.17 -12.34 -20.48
N THR A 2 13.80 -13.62 -20.39
CA THR A 2 13.57 -14.50 -21.55
C THR A 2 12.12 -14.55 -22.00
N GLU A 3 11.18 -14.16 -21.13
CA GLU A 3 9.75 -14.14 -21.39
C GLU A 3 9.29 -12.77 -21.91
N PRO A 4 8.82 -12.65 -23.17
CA PRO A 4 8.34 -11.39 -23.73
C PRO A 4 7.17 -10.77 -22.98
N SER A 5 6.35 -11.61 -22.31
CA SER A 5 5.22 -11.17 -21.51
C SER A 5 5.60 -10.30 -20.31
N LEU A 6 6.85 -10.38 -19.84
CA LEU A 6 7.36 -9.60 -18.71
C LEU A 6 7.96 -8.25 -19.14
N TYR A 7 8.23 -8.05 -20.43
CA TYR A 7 8.85 -6.82 -20.93
C TYR A 7 8.10 -5.54 -20.53
N PRO A 8 6.76 -5.47 -20.58
CA PRO A 8 6.04 -4.27 -20.17
C PRO A 8 5.88 -4.13 -18.65
N CYS A 9 6.34 -5.08 -17.84
CA CYS A 9 6.14 -5.09 -16.40
C CYS A 9 7.17 -4.26 -15.62
N PHE A 10 8.25 -3.82 -16.24
CA PHE A 10 9.37 -3.12 -15.58
C PHE A 10 9.78 -1.87 -16.35
N LEU A 11 10.36 -0.87 -15.67
CA LEU A 11 10.90 0.30 -16.35
C LEU A 11 12.11 -0.09 -17.20
N GLY A 12 12.91 -1.01 -16.67
CA GLY A 12 14.05 -1.59 -17.35
C GLY A 12 15.38 -0.96 -16.92
N PRO A 13 16.51 -1.70 -17.02
CA PRO A 13 17.80 -1.23 -16.55
C PRO A 13 18.31 0.07 -17.21
N TYR A 14 17.83 0.37 -18.43
CA TYR A 14 18.17 1.58 -19.17
C TYR A 14 16.99 2.55 -19.32
N GLY A 15 15.85 2.24 -18.71
CA GLY A 15 14.62 3.00 -18.91
C GLY A 15 13.96 2.74 -20.26
N GLU A 16 14.06 1.50 -20.77
CA GLU A 16 13.52 1.10 -22.07
C GLU A 16 12.02 1.36 -22.22
N ASN A 17 11.29 1.40 -21.11
CA ASN A 17 9.85 1.69 -21.05
C ASN A 17 9.51 3.09 -20.50
N ASP A 18 10.43 4.06 -20.58
CA ASP A 18 10.24 5.43 -20.07
C ASP A 18 8.99 6.12 -20.66
N ALA A 19 8.81 6.06 -21.97
CA ALA A 19 7.67 6.67 -22.67
C ALA A 19 6.34 6.03 -22.26
N LEU A 20 6.33 4.74 -21.92
CA LEU A 20 5.15 4.07 -21.39
C LEU A 20 4.82 4.62 -20.00
N LEU A 21 5.81 4.69 -19.11
CA LEU A 21 5.64 5.23 -17.76
C LEU A 21 5.15 6.68 -17.78
N GLU A 22 5.78 7.54 -18.60
CA GLU A 22 5.40 8.95 -18.72
C GLU A 22 3.94 9.10 -19.17
N ARG A 23 3.55 8.40 -20.24
CA ARG A 23 2.16 8.45 -20.75
C ARG A 23 1.16 8.04 -19.68
N LEU A 24 1.37 6.91 -19.01
CA LEU A 24 0.47 6.41 -17.97
C LEU A 24 0.34 7.41 -16.82
N VAL A 25 1.46 7.92 -16.30
CA VAL A 25 1.45 8.87 -15.18
C VAL A 25 0.74 10.17 -15.57
N VAL A 26 1.07 10.74 -16.73
CA VAL A 26 0.48 12.01 -17.18
C VAL A 26 -1.02 11.87 -17.44
N GLU A 27 -1.45 10.77 -18.07
CA GLU A 27 -2.85 10.50 -18.37
C GLU A 27 -3.70 10.47 -17.10
N PHE A 28 -3.35 9.62 -16.13
CA PHE A 28 -4.15 9.46 -14.92
C PHE A 28 -4.06 10.66 -13.96
N LEU A 29 -2.94 11.38 -13.92
CA LEU A 29 -2.87 12.63 -13.16
C LEU A 29 -3.75 13.72 -13.77
N ARG A 30 -3.85 13.78 -15.11
CA ARG A 30 -4.78 14.70 -15.78
C ARG A 30 -6.22 14.35 -15.49
N ASP A 31 -6.56 13.06 -15.46
CA ASP A 31 -7.88 12.58 -15.08
C ASP A 31 -8.25 12.98 -13.64
N HIS A 32 -7.34 12.78 -12.68
CA HIS A 32 -7.56 13.22 -11.30
C HIS A 32 -7.77 14.74 -11.19
N VAL A 33 -6.98 15.53 -11.92
CA VAL A 33 -7.15 17.00 -11.98
C VAL A 33 -8.47 17.38 -12.63
N TYR A 34 -8.90 16.65 -13.67
CA TYR A 34 -10.19 16.84 -14.33
C TYR A 34 -11.34 16.57 -13.36
N TRP A 35 -11.28 15.48 -12.60
CA TRP A 35 -12.28 15.18 -11.56
C TRP A 35 -12.37 16.30 -10.51
N ARG A 36 -11.24 16.77 -9.97
CA ARG A 36 -11.22 17.88 -8.99
C ARG A 36 -11.88 19.16 -9.50
N ARG A 37 -11.75 19.47 -10.80
CA ARG A 37 -12.34 20.66 -11.42
C ARG A 37 -13.85 20.55 -11.64
N ASN A 38 -14.37 19.33 -11.78
CA ASN A 38 -15.76 19.09 -12.17
C ASN A 38 -16.65 18.58 -11.02
N LEU A 39 -16.10 18.38 -9.82
CA LEU A 39 -16.91 17.97 -8.66
C LEU A 39 -17.97 19.03 -8.31
N TYR A 40 -17.56 20.30 -8.29
CA TYR A 40 -18.42 21.48 -8.11
C TYR A 40 -17.93 22.59 -9.05
N PRO A 41 -18.33 22.56 -10.34
CA PRO A 41 -17.75 23.42 -11.38
C PRO A 41 -18.08 24.91 -11.20
N GLU A 42 -19.14 25.23 -10.47
CA GLU A 42 -19.56 26.58 -10.11
C GLU A 42 -18.68 27.27 -9.05
N ASP A 43 -17.90 26.51 -8.28
CA ASP A 43 -17.07 27.07 -7.21
C ASP A 43 -15.91 27.89 -7.80
N PRO A 44 -15.70 29.14 -7.34
CA PRO A 44 -14.55 29.92 -7.78
C PRO A 44 -13.26 29.27 -7.28
N PRO A 45 -12.17 29.31 -8.06
CA PRO A 45 -10.92 28.70 -7.64
C PRO A 45 -10.38 29.40 -6.40
N ALA A 46 -10.12 28.64 -5.34
CA ALA A 46 -9.54 29.15 -4.09
C ALA A 46 -8.16 29.79 -4.31
N ILE A 47 -7.42 29.33 -5.33
CA ILE A 47 -6.17 29.94 -5.78
C ILE A 47 -6.49 30.85 -6.98
N PRO A 48 -6.32 32.18 -6.87
CA PRO A 48 -6.63 33.11 -7.95
C PRO A 48 -5.79 32.85 -9.20
N THR A 49 -6.34 33.13 -10.38
CA THR A 49 -5.63 32.96 -11.68
C THR A 49 -4.34 33.78 -11.77
N ARG A 50 -4.28 34.93 -11.09
CA ARG A 50 -3.07 35.77 -11.00
C ARG A 50 -2.04 35.31 -9.96
N ALA A 51 -2.32 34.25 -9.19
CA ALA A 51 -1.43 33.81 -8.11
C ALA A 51 -0.03 33.46 -8.62
N ALA A 52 0.07 32.80 -9.79
CA ALA A 52 1.35 32.44 -10.40
C ALA A 52 2.21 33.65 -10.83
N GLN A 53 1.61 34.83 -10.96
CA GLN A 53 2.32 36.08 -11.29
C GLN A 53 2.85 36.79 -10.04
N GLN A 54 2.48 36.34 -8.83
CA GLN A 54 2.96 36.95 -7.59
C GLN A 54 4.44 36.61 -7.36
N PRO A 55 5.28 37.57 -6.96
CA PRO A 55 6.70 37.33 -6.70
C PRO A 55 6.95 36.18 -5.72
N ALA A 56 6.15 36.10 -4.65
CA ALA A 56 6.25 35.03 -3.65
C ALA A 56 5.96 33.63 -4.23
N PHE A 57 5.03 33.52 -5.18
CA PHE A 57 4.73 32.24 -5.84
C PHE A 57 5.91 31.80 -6.71
N GLN A 58 6.47 32.73 -7.50
CA GLN A 58 7.60 32.45 -8.38
C GLN A 58 8.87 32.09 -7.59
N GLU A 59 9.12 32.79 -6.47
CA GLU A 59 10.22 32.48 -5.56
C GLU A 59 10.06 31.08 -4.94
N PHE A 60 8.85 30.74 -4.49
CA PHE A 60 8.55 29.41 -3.97
C PHE A 60 8.76 28.33 -5.03
N GLU A 61 8.24 28.52 -6.24
CA GLU A 61 8.38 27.56 -7.35
C GLU A 61 9.86 27.36 -7.74
N ALA A 62 10.64 28.45 -7.82
CA ALA A 62 12.07 28.40 -8.09
C ALA A 62 12.82 27.64 -6.99
N ARG A 63 12.50 27.90 -5.71
CA ARG A 63 13.08 27.19 -4.58
C ARG A 63 12.72 25.71 -4.60
N LEU A 64 11.44 25.38 -4.81
CA LEU A 64 10.96 24.00 -4.88
C LEU A 64 11.69 23.22 -5.98
N ARG A 65 11.80 23.77 -7.19
CA ARG A 65 12.57 23.14 -8.28
C ARG A 65 14.02 22.90 -7.90
N ARG A 66 14.69 23.89 -7.29
CA ARG A 66 16.07 23.75 -6.84
C ARG A 66 16.23 22.62 -5.82
N GLU A 67 15.36 22.56 -4.80
CA GLU A 67 15.42 21.50 -3.79
C GLU A 67 15.15 20.12 -4.41
N LEU A 68 14.19 20.01 -5.33
CA LEU A 68 13.92 18.75 -6.05
C LEU A 68 15.08 18.31 -6.95
N HIS A 69 15.77 19.24 -7.62
CA HIS A 69 16.99 18.92 -8.37
C HIS A 69 18.11 18.42 -7.46
N THR A 70 18.32 19.07 -6.30
CA THR A 70 19.29 18.64 -5.29
C THR A 70 18.96 17.25 -4.74
N LEU A 71 17.69 16.99 -4.46
CA LEU A 71 17.22 15.67 -4.03
C LEU A 71 17.45 14.62 -5.11
N SER A 72 17.05 14.88 -6.35
CA SER A 72 17.25 13.97 -7.49
C SER A 72 18.74 13.66 -7.70
N ALA A 73 19.61 14.67 -7.65
CA ALA A 73 21.05 14.47 -7.75
C ALA A 73 21.61 13.61 -6.60
N SER A 74 21.08 13.80 -5.39
CA SER A 74 21.47 12.99 -4.24
C SER A 74 21.03 11.53 -4.37
N LEU A 75 19.80 11.28 -4.82
CA LEU A 75 19.25 9.94 -5.04
C LEU A 75 19.99 9.16 -6.14
N LYS A 76 20.60 9.85 -7.12
CA LYS A 76 21.45 9.19 -8.13
C LYS A 76 22.70 8.53 -7.55
N ARG A 77 23.07 8.83 -6.30
CA ARG A 77 24.15 8.13 -5.56
C ARG A 77 23.69 6.84 -4.89
N SER A 78 22.40 6.53 -4.95
CA SER A 78 21.86 5.27 -4.42
C SER A 78 22.38 4.06 -5.20
N VAL A 79 22.29 2.90 -4.57
CA VAL A 79 22.66 1.64 -5.20
C VAL A 79 21.73 1.37 -6.40
N PRO A 80 22.26 1.06 -7.60
CA PRO A 80 21.46 0.90 -8.81
C PRO A 80 20.77 -0.46 -8.83
N PHE A 81 19.71 -0.64 -8.02
CA PHE A 81 18.97 -1.91 -7.90
C PHE A 81 18.28 -2.36 -9.19
N HIS A 82 18.04 -1.45 -10.13
CA HIS A 82 17.52 -1.77 -11.47
C HIS A 82 18.57 -2.45 -12.35
N SER A 83 19.86 -2.34 -12.02
CA SER A 83 20.94 -2.93 -12.82
C SER A 83 21.04 -4.44 -12.56
N PRO A 84 21.08 -5.28 -13.62
CA PRO A 84 21.30 -6.72 -13.45
C PRO A 84 22.70 -7.06 -12.92
N ARG A 85 23.61 -6.06 -12.86
CA ARG A 85 24.93 -6.21 -12.24
C ARG A 85 24.87 -6.21 -10.72
N TYR A 86 23.78 -5.74 -10.13
CA TYR A 86 23.58 -5.76 -8.69
C TYR A 86 22.98 -7.10 -8.25
N LEU A 87 23.73 -7.86 -7.44
CA LEU A 87 23.37 -9.20 -6.95
C LEU A 87 23.60 -9.33 -5.44
N GLY A 88 23.22 -8.30 -4.68
CA GLY A 88 23.51 -8.20 -3.24
C GLY A 88 22.35 -8.63 -2.34
N HIS A 89 21.37 -7.74 -2.20
CA HIS A 89 20.22 -7.92 -1.29
C HIS A 89 18.94 -8.32 -2.04
N MET A 90 17.89 -8.68 -1.29
CA MET A 90 16.54 -8.97 -1.81
C MET A 90 15.84 -7.71 -2.33
N VAL A 91 16.32 -7.20 -3.46
CA VAL A 91 15.77 -6.00 -4.10
C VAL A 91 16.02 -6.10 -5.60
N SER A 92 15.05 -5.62 -6.38
CA SER A 92 15.08 -5.60 -7.84
C SER A 92 14.45 -4.31 -8.34
N ASP A 93 14.42 -4.14 -9.67
CA ASP A 93 13.56 -3.14 -10.28
C ASP A 93 12.10 -3.35 -9.86
N LEU A 94 11.34 -2.25 -9.78
CA LEU A 94 9.94 -2.27 -9.37
C LEU A 94 9.04 -2.68 -10.54
N LEU A 95 7.95 -3.37 -10.21
CA LEU A 95 6.89 -3.60 -11.19
C LEU A 95 6.23 -2.26 -11.56
N LEU A 96 6.22 -1.92 -12.85
CA LEU A 96 5.52 -0.77 -13.41
C LEU A 96 4.06 -0.66 -12.94
N PRO A 97 3.22 -1.73 -12.96
CA PRO A 97 1.84 -1.59 -12.49
C PRO A 97 1.77 -1.17 -11.02
N GLY A 98 2.64 -1.68 -10.15
CA GLY A 98 2.68 -1.27 -8.74
C GLY A 98 3.14 0.18 -8.56
N LEU A 99 4.17 0.59 -9.30
CA LEU A 99 4.69 1.95 -9.28
C LEU A 99 3.64 2.96 -9.76
N VAL A 100 3.00 2.69 -10.90
CA VAL A 100 1.96 3.57 -11.47
C VAL A 100 0.74 3.63 -10.57
N ALA A 101 0.27 2.50 -10.04
CA ALA A 101 -0.85 2.46 -9.10
C ALA A 101 -0.58 3.30 -7.85
N GLN A 102 0.63 3.22 -7.28
CA GLN A 102 1.02 4.04 -6.14
C GLN A 102 0.97 5.54 -6.47
N ILE A 103 1.56 5.95 -7.61
CA ILE A 103 1.56 7.35 -8.06
C ILE A 103 0.12 7.85 -8.28
N LEU A 104 -0.75 7.02 -8.86
CA LEU A 104 -2.16 7.34 -9.12
C LEU A 104 -2.97 7.47 -7.84
N ALA A 105 -2.72 6.63 -6.82
CA ALA A 105 -3.45 6.65 -5.56
C ALA A 105 -3.04 7.82 -4.65
N LEU A 106 -1.77 8.27 -4.71
CA LEU A 106 -1.23 9.32 -3.82
C LEU A 106 -2.06 10.62 -3.79
N PRO A 107 -2.53 11.19 -4.92
CA PRO A 107 -3.37 12.39 -4.91
C PRO A 107 -4.73 12.24 -4.21
N TYR A 108 -5.25 11.03 -4.11
CA TYR A 108 -6.47 10.72 -3.34
C TYR A 108 -6.18 10.59 -1.84
N ASN A 109 -4.93 10.29 -1.47
CA ASN A 109 -4.45 10.16 -0.10
C ASN A 109 -5.40 9.33 0.80
N PRO A 110 -5.79 8.11 0.38
CA PRO A 110 -6.75 7.31 1.14
C PRO A 110 -6.16 6.86 2.48
N ASN A 111 -7.02 6.74 3.48
CA ASN A 111 -6.65 6.21 4.79
C ASN A 111 -7.42 4.91 5.11
N ASN A 112 -6.80 3.76 4.81
CA ASN A 112 -7.40 2.43 4.98
C ASN A 112 -7.72 2.02 6.44
N VAL A 113 -7.48 2.87 7.43
CA VAL A 113 -7.96 2.65 8.81
C VAL A 113 -9.47 2.86 8.93
N SER A 114 -10.07 3.69 8.08
CA SER A 114 -11.51 4.02 8.14
C SER A 114 -12.15 3.89 6.77
N ASP A 115 -13.30 3.20 6.73
CA ASP A 115 -14.11 3.02 5.53
C ASP A 115 -14.55 4.35 4.91
N GLU A 116 -14.89 5.33 5.74
CA GLU A 116 -15.27 6.67 5.30
C GLU A 116 -14.15 7.41 4.55
N ALA A 117 -12.89 7.12 4.88
CA ALA A 117 -11.71 7.80 4.34
C ALA A 117 -11.04 7.02 3.18
N ALA A 118 -11.49 5.79 2.93
CA ALA A 118 -10.87 4.87 1.98
C ALA A 118 -11.83 3.79 1.43
N PRO A 119 -13.05 4.16 0.98
CA PRO A 119 -14.09 3.17 0.66
C PRO A 119 -13.66 2.23 -0.47
N VAL A 120 -12.91 2.75 -1.44
CA VAL A 120 -12.41 1.95 -2.57
C VAL A 120 -11.17 1.14 -2.18
N THR A 121 -10.23 1.73 -1.43
CA THR A 121 -8.93 1.10 -1.17
C THR A 121 -8.98 0.08 -0.03
N ILE A 122 -9.98 0.12 0.84
CA ILE A 122 -10.26 -0.96 1.81
C ILE A 122 -10.74 -2.22 1.09
N ASP A 123 -11.68 -2.10 0.14
CA ASP A 123 -12.11 -3.22 -0.69
C ASP A 123 -10.94 -3.85 -1.47
N LEU A 124 -10.04 -3.02 -1.99
CA LEU A 124 -8.83 -3.49 -2.67
C LEU A 124 -7.89 -4.22 -1.71
N GLU A 125 -7.71 -3.74 -0.48
CA GLU A 125 -6.89 -4.39 0.53
C GLU A 125 -7.47 -5.75 0.94
N ILE A 126 -8.79 -5.85 1.14
CA ILE A 126 -9.48 -7.12 1.42
C ILE A 126 -9.25 -8.11 0.26
N LYS A 127 -9.40 -7.65 -0.99
CA LYS A 127 -9.13 -8.49 -2.18
C LYS A 127 -7.69 -8.99 -2.19
N VAL A 128 -6.71 -8.15 -1.85
CA VAL A 128 -5.30 -8.56 -1.74
C VAL A 128 -5.12 -9.60 -0.63
N GLY A 129 -5.77 -9.42 0.51
CA GLY A 129 -5.78 -10.42 1.60
C GLY A 129 -6.27 -11.79 1.14
N LEU A 130 -7.39 -11.83 0.41
CA LEU A 130 -7.95 -13.07 -0.15
C LEU A 130 -7.07 -13.67 -1.25
N GLN A 131 -6.44 -12.84 -2.09
CA GLN A 131 -5.47 -13.29 -3.10
C GLN A 131 -4.25 -13.95 -2.45
N LEU A 132 -3.73 -13.38 -1.36
CA LEU A 132 -2.62 -13.96 -0.60
C LEU A 132 -3.04 -15.24 0.11
N ALA A 133 -4.24 -15.29 0.69
CA ALA A 133 -4.79 -16.50 1.28
C ALA A 133 -4.86 -17.64 0.25
N LYS A 134 -5.40 -17.35 -0.95
CA LYS A 134 -5.44 -18.30 -2.07
C LYS A 134 -4.05 -18.76 -2.50
N LEU A 135 -3.10 -17.83 -2.61
CA LEU A 135 -1.71 -18.12 -2.97
C LEU A 135 -1.05 -19.12 -2.00
N LEU A 136 -1.37 -19.01 -0.70
CA LEU A 136 -0.87 -19.89 0.34
C LEU A 136 -1.70 -21.18 0.52
N GLY A 137 -2.77 -21.37 -0.25
CA GLY A 137 -3.62 -22.55 -0.20
C GLY A 137 -4.70 -22.52 0.90
N TYR A 138 -4.99 -21.36 1.48
CA TYR A 138 -6.10 -21.21 2.43
C TYR A 138 -7.45 -21.01 1.73
N VAL A 139 -8.55 -21.26 2.44
CA VAL A 139 -9.90 -20.91 2.00
C VAL A 139 -9.96 -19.38 1.84
N SER A 140 -10.41 -18.93 0.68
CA SER A 140 -10.43 -17.50 0.29
C SER A 140 -11.78 -17.08 -0.28
N ASP A 141 -12.79 -17.91 -0.10
CA ASP A 141 -14.17 -17.63 -0.45
C ASP A 141 -14.91 -17.15 0.81
N PRO A 142 -15.33 -15.87 0.88
CA PRO A 142 -16.00 -15.31 2.04
C PRO A 142 -17.30 -16.02 2.43
N GLU A 143 -17.94 -16.74 1.50
CA GLU A 143 -19.17 -17.50 1.74
C GLU A 143 -18.93 -18.86 2.42
N GLN A 144 -17.66 -19.28 2.55
CA GLN A 144 -17.30 -20.56 3.16
C GLN A 144 -16.82 -20.39 4.61
N ASP A 145 -17.29 -21.30 5.46
CA ASP A 145 -16.80 -21.41 6.84
C ASP A 145 -15.28 -21.60 6.85
N GLY A 146 -14.60 -20.85 7.71
CA GLY A 146 -13.14 -20.90 7.82
C GLY A 146 -12.40 -20.13 6.72
N CYS A 147 -13.07 -19.24 5.97
CA CYS A 147 -12.40 -18.28 5.11
C CYS A 147 -11.28 -17.55 5.87
N ALA A 148 -10.07 -17.59 5.31
CA ALA A 148 -8.96 -16.86 5.86
C ALA A 148 -9.14 -15.35 5.64
N PHE A 149 -8.56 -14.59 6.55
CA PHE A 149 -8.48 -13.14 6.46
C PHE A 149 -7.03 -12.70 6.44
N GLY A 150 -6.73 -11.67 5.65
CA GLY A 150 -5.40 -11.07 5.55
C GLY A 150 -5.52 -9.58 5.28
N HIS A 151 -4.52 -8.83 5.71
CA HIS A 151 -4.42 -7.39 5.46
C HIS A 151 -2.95 -7.01 5.22
N LEU A 152 -2.71 -5.81 4.70
CA LEU A 152 -1.37 -5.31 4.47
C LEU A 152 -0.79 -4.74 5.77
N THR A 153 0.52 -4.91 5.94
CA THR A 153 1.27 -4.32 7.05
C THR A 153 2.40 -3.46 6.48
N SER A 154 3.05 -2.65 7.32
CA SER A 154 4.22 -1.88 6.89
C SER A 154 5.42 -2.75 6.47
N GLY A 155 5.39 -4.04 6.79
CA GLY A 155 6.40 -5.00 6.38
C GLY A 155 6.38 -6.27 7.24
N GLY A 156 7.22 -7.24 6.87
CA GLY A 156 7.25 -8.57 7.49
C GLY A 156 7.51 -8.57 9.01
N THR A 157 8.27 -7.60 9.52
CA THR A 157 8.51 -7.48 10.97
C THR A 157 7.22 -7.22 11.75
N LEU A 158 6.37 -6.32 11.26
CA LEU A 158 5.09 -6.02 11.92
C LEU A 158 4.10 -7.17 11.75
N ALA A 159 4.06 -7.80 10.57
CA ALA A 159 3.26 -9.00 10.34
C ALA A 159 3.62 -10.12 11.34
N ASN A 160 4.92 -10.38 11.57
CA ASN A 160 5.37 -11.36 12.55
C ASN A 160 4.93 -10.99 13.97
N PHE A 161 5.09 -9.73 14.36
CA PHE A 161 4.67 -9.26 15.68
C PHE A 161 3.15 -9.45 15.91
N GLN A 162 2.33 -9.11 14.91
CA GLN A 162 0.88 -9.32 14.97
C GLN A 162 0.52 -10.81 15.04
N ALA A 163 1.20 -11.68 14.29
CA ALA A 163 1.00 -13.12 14.36
C ALA A 163 1.33 -13.68 15.76
N LEU A 164 2.44 -13.26 16.37
CA LEU A 164 2.80 -13.61 17.74
C LEU A 164 1.75 -13.11 18.75
N ARG A 165 1.24 -11.90 18.56
CA ARG A 165 0.19 -11.33 19.41
C ARG A 165 -1.10 -12.14 19.33
N LEU A 166 -1.51 -12.56 18.13
CA LEU A 166 -2.69 -13.40 17.91
C LEU A 166 -2.50 -14.79 18.52
N ALA A 167 -1.34 -15.43 18.32
CA ALA A 167 -1.03 -16.73 18.90
C ALA A 167 -1.08 -16.70 20.44
N LEU A 168 -0.52 -15.65 21.05
CA LEU A 168 -0.58 -15.45 22.49
C LEU A 168 -2.01 -15.21 22.98
N ALA A 169 -2.78 -14.37 22.29
CA ALA A 169 -4.17 -14.11 22.63
C ALA A 169 -5.01 -15.40 22.58
N LEU A 170 -4.84 -16.21 21.53
CA LEU A 170 -5.50 -17.50 21.37
C LEU A 170 -5.11 -18.47 22.50
N LYS A 171 -3.81 -18.54 22.86
CA LYS A 171 -3.33 -19.41 23.93
C LYS A 171 -3.86 -19.02 25.32
N CYS A 172 -4.03 -17.72 25.55
CA CYS A 172 -4.58 -17.20 26.81
C CYS A 172 -6.12 -17.20 26.85
N PHE A 173 -6.80 -17.41 25.71
CA PHE A 173 -8.26 -17.29 25.62
C PHE A 173 -9.01 -18.27 26.53
N PRO A 174 -8.64 -19.57 26.65
CA PRO A 174 -9.30 -20.48 27.58
C PRO A 174 -9.16 -20.07 29.06
N VAL A 175 -8.03 -19.45 29.43
CA VAL A 175 -7.82 -18.91 30.79
C VAL A 175 -8.76 -17.73 31.04
N ALA A 176 -8.92 -16.83 30.06
CA ALA A 176 -9.86 -15.72 30.14
C ALA A 176 -11.33 -16.20 30.21
N LEU A 177 -11.69 -17.23 29.43
CA LEU A 177 -13.01 -17.86 29.50
C LEU A 177 -13.27 -18.48 30.87
N ARG A 178 -12.27 -19.15 31.47
CA ARG A 178 -12.37 -19.66 32.84
C ARG A 178 -12.63 -18.56 33.85
N ALA A 179 -11.90 -17.45 33.75
CA ALA A 179 -12.09 -16.29 34.63
C ALA A 179 -13.47 -15.65 34.46
N ALA A 180 -14.02 -15.61 33.24
CA ALA A 180 -15.35 -15.07 32.96
C ALA A 180 -16.50 -15.99 33.43
N ALA A 181 -16.24 -17.30 33.57
CA ALA A 181 -17.19 -18.32 34.01
C ALA A 181 -18.60 -18.26 33.37
N PRO A 182 -18.71 -18.28 32.02
CA PRO A 182 -20.00 -18.20 31.36
C PRO A 182 -20.88 -19.42 31.72
N PRO A 183 -22.19 -19.23 31.98
CA PRO A 183 -23.08 -20.31 32.39
C PRO A 183 -23.20 -21.36 31.28
N ARG A 184 -23.31 -22.64 31.68
CA ARG A 184 -23.50 -23.82 30.80
C ARG A 184 -22.31 -24.19 29.91
N MET A 185 -21.12 -23.62 30.13
CA MET A 185 -19.88 -24.05 29.47
C MET A 185 -19.09 -25.01 30.36
N SER A 186 -18.49 -26.06 29.79
CA SER A 186 -17.51 -26.89 30.50
C SER A 186 -16.19 -26.13 30.57
N ILE A 187 -15.69 -25.90 31.78
CA ILE A 187 -14.50 -25.07 32.03
C ILE A 187 -13.39 -25.94 32.65
N PRO A 188 -12.12 -25.75 32.25
CA PRO A 188 -10.99 -26.45 32.87
C PRO A 188 -10.88 -26.21 34.38
N VAL A 189 -10.33 -27.18 35.10
CA VAL A 189 -10.29 -27.18 36.57
C VAL A 189 -9.39 -26.06 37.10
N ASP A 190 -8.27 -25.82 36.45
CA ASP A 190 -7.29 -24.79 36.82
C ASP A 190 -6.73 -24.04 35.58
N ASP A 191 -6.01 -22.95 35.86
CA ASP A 191 -5.42 -22.09 34.81
C ASP A 191 -4.31 -22.80 34.03
N VAL A 192 -3.63 -23.78 34.62
CA VAL A 192 -2.56 -24.53 33.95
C VAL A 192 -3.16 -25.45 32.90
N GLN A 193 -4.26 -26.13 33.22
CA GLN A 193 -5.02 -26.96 32.29
C GLN A 193 -5.65 -26.09 31.21
N ALA A 194 -6.24 -24.95 31.57
CA ALA A 194 -6.83 -24.02 30.60
C ALA A 194 -5.78 -23.48 29.62
N PHE A 195 -4.61 -23.06 30.10
CA PHE A 195 -3.53 -22.59 29.25
C PHE A 195 -2.93 -23.70 28.37
N ARG A 196 -3.08 -24.98 28.74
CA ARG A 196 -2.52 -26.12 27.99
C ARG A 196 -3.42 -26.67 26.90
N LEU A 197 -4.72 -26.34 26.88
CA LEU A 197 -5.60 -26.57 25.73
C LEU A 197 -5.03 -25.95 24.45
#